data_AF-A0A432J0J4-F1
#
_entry.id   AF-A0A432J0J4-F1
#
_cell.length_a   1.000
_cell.length_b   1.000
_cell.length_c   1.000
_cell.angle_alpha   90.00
_cell.angle_beta   90.00
_cell.angle_gamma   90.00
#
_symmetry.space_group_name_H-M   'P 1'
#
loop_
_entity.id
_entity.type
_entity.pdbx_description
1 polymer ?
#
loop_
_entity_poly.entity_id
_entity_poly.type
_entity_poly.pdbx_seq_one_letter_code
_entity_poly.pdbx_strand_id
1 'polypeptide(L)'
;MRKRSLILIILALLLLVSSTTVFAGGGEKEVGLVVQLPDHTITKIVTVPADATAADVLVASGLDVGMADTDWGKAVCSIEGIGSPNDDCFADKDHAWAYFHLENGEWKASEVGVSGFKPEDKSVEGFAWSEFDDNYAPTVIPPVKTFDEIQAASQTGLAKLFSQPLFLLLLLLVLVLALGGIIAMSRKNKKQA
;
A
#
# COMPACT_ATOMS: atom_id res chain seq x y z
N MET A 1 26.01 24.54 -33.38
CA MET A 1 26.26 24.76 -31.93
C MET A 1 25.06 24.39 -31.05
N ARG A 2 23.81 24.79 -31.38
CA ARG A 2 22.59 24.47 -30.58
C ARG A 2 22.31 22.98 -30.28
N LYS A 3 22.56 22.05 -31.22
CA LYS A 3 22.30 20.61 -31.00
C LYS A 3 23.28 19.94 -30.03
N ARG A 4 24.54 20.39 -29.99
CA ARG A 4 25.56 19.87 -29.05
C ARG A 4 25.27 20.36 -27.62
N SER A 5 24.79 21.60 -27.45
CA SER A 5 24.31 22.10 -26.15
C SER A 5 23.08 21.34 -25.65
N LEU A 6 22.12 21.01 -26.52
CA LEU A 6 20.93 20.25 -26.12
C LEU A 6 21.27 18.83 -25.63
N ILE A 7 22.21 18.14 -26.30
CA ILE A 7 22.66 16.81 -25.88
C ILE A 7 23.38 16.88 -24.52
N LEU A 8 24.23 17.88 -24.31
CA LEU A 8 24.96 18.05 -23.05
C LEU A 8 24.02 18.42 -21.88
N ILE A 9 22.97 19.20 -22.13
CA ILE A 9 21.95 19.53 -21.12
C ILE A 9 21.13 18.30 -20.74
N ILE A 10 20.73 17.47 -21.71
CA ILE A 10 20.01 16.22 -21.46
C ILE A 10 20.89 15.22 -20.68
N LEU A 11 22.18 15.12 -21.03
CA LEU A 11 23.12 14.25 -20.32
C LEU A 11 23.35 14.72 -18.88
N ALA A 12 23.44 16.03 -18.65
CA ALA A 12 23.55 16.61 -17.31
C ALA A 12 22.28 16.42 -16.47
N LEU A 13 21.10 16.52 -17.09
CA LEU A 13 19.81 16.22 -16.44
C LEU A 13 19.68 14.74 -16.08
N LEU A 14 20.14 13.81 -16.92
CA LEU A 14 20.15 12.38 -16.62
C LEU A 14 21.08 12.03 -15.45
N LEU A 15 22.24 12.71 -15.35
CA LEU A 15 23.19 12.51 -14.27
C LEU A 15 22.69 13.07 -12.92
N LEU A 16 21.90 14.15 -12.93
CA LEU A 16 21.30 14.74 -11.73
C LEU A 16 20.21 13.88 -11.08
N VAL A 17 19.61 12.94 -11.82
CA VAL A 17 18.56 12.04 -11.31
C VAL A 17 19.16 10.87 -10.49
N SER A 18 20.48 10.66 -10.54
CA SER A 18 21.13 9.49 -9.92
C SER A 18 21.50 9.65 -8.45
N SER A 19 21.30 10.83 -7.85
CA SER A 19 21.69 11.11 -6.47
C SER A 19 20.49 11.14 -5.54
N THR A 20 19.81 10.02 -5.36
CA THR A 20 18.93 9.83 -4.20
C THR A 20 19.81 9.38 -3.04
N THR A 21 20.07 10.31 -2.11
CA THR A 21 20.72 10.02 -0.84
C THR A 21 19.84 9.06 -0.05
N VAL A 22 20.29 7.82 0.12
CA VAL A 22 19.74 6.88 1.10
C VAL A 22 20.12 7.42 2.47
N PHE A 23 19.16 8.04 3.16
CA PHE A 23 19.31 8.32 4.59
C PHE A 23 19.29 6.97 5.31
N ALA A 24 20.41 6.63 5.94
CA ALA A 24 20.44 5.53 6.90
C ALA A 24 19.67 5.96 8.14
N GLY A 25 18.47 5.40 8.32
CA GLY A 25 17.63 5.62 9.48
C GLY A 25 16.56 4.52 9.59
N GLY A 26 16.96 3.35 10.12
CA GLY A 26 16.10 2.18 10.26
C GLY A 26 15.90 1.44 8.93
N GLY A 27 16.04 0.11 8.91
CA GLY A 27 15.61 -0.66 7.74
C GLY A 27 14.11 -0.49 7.50
N GLU A 28 13.65 -0.81 6.31
CA GLU A 28 12.22 -0.98 6.02
C GLU A 28 11.89 -2.47 5.98
N LYS A 29 10.62 -2.80 6.17
CA LYS A 29 10.05 -4.12 5.95
C LYS A 29 8.75 -4.00 5.17
N GLU A 30 8.39 -5.05 4.46
CA GLU A 30 7.11 -5.18 3.77
C GLU A 30 6.24 -6.18 4.51
N VAL A 31 5.00 -5.83 4.79
CA VAL A 31 4.03 -6.71 5.48
C VAL A 31 2.83 -6.93 4.57
N GLY A 32 2.43 -8.19 4.43
CA GLY A 32 1.18 -8.54 3.78
C GLY A 32 0.01 -8.26 4.72
N LEU A 33 -1.00 -7.56 4.24
CA LEU A 33 -2.20 -7.25 5.00
C LEU A 33 -3.40 -7.89 4.31
N VAL A 34 -4.21 -8.64 5.06
CA VAL A 34 -5.47 -9.24 4.61
C VAL A 34 -6.58 -8.74 5.53
N VAL A 35 -7.54 -7.99 4.98
CA VAL A 35 -8.71 -7.51 5.71
C VAL A 35 -9.96 -8.15 5.12
N GLN A 36 -10.65 -8.96 5.91
CA GLN A 36 -11.93 -9.55 5.56
C GLN A 36 -13.06 -8.62 6.02
N LEU A 37 -13.70 -7.96 5.06
CA LEU A 37 -14.95 -7.23 5.24
C LEU A 37 -16.14 -8.19 5.02
N PRO A 38 -17.38 -7.82 5.40
CA PRO A 38 -18.53 -8.71 5.24
C PRO A 38 -18.81 -9.17 3.80
N ASP A 39 -18.49 -8.34 2.80
CA ASP A 39 -18.81 -8.57 1.40
C ASP A 39 -17.59 -8.95 0.53
N HIS A 40 -16.39 -8.52 0.92
CA HIS A 40 -15.17 -8.76 0.15
C HIS A 40 -13.91 -8.81 1.02
N THR A 41 -12.80 -9.21 0.41
CA THR A 41 -11.47 -9.21 1.03
C THR A 41 -10.61 -8.12 0.39
N ILE A 42 -9.93 -7.34 1.22
CA ILE A 42 -8.89 -6.41 0.79
C ILE A 42 -7.53 -7.02 1.10
N THR A 43 -6.61 -6.95 0.15
CA THR A 43 -5.22 -7.39 0.35
C THR A 43 -4.24 -6.30 -0.07
N LYS A 44 -3.21 -6.02 0.75
CA LYS A 44 -2.18 -5.03 0.44
C LYS A 44 -0.79 -5.52 0.84
N ILE A 45 0.23 -5.06 0.12
CA ILE A 45 1.62 -5.04 0.63
C ILE A 45 1.86 -3.64 1.19
N VAL A 46 2.31 -3.57 2.44
CA VAL A 46 2.54 -2.30 3.13
C VAL A 46 4.01 -2.22 3.54
N THR A 47 4.69 -1.18 3.06
CA THR A 47 6.07 -0.87 3.46
C THR A 47 6.06 0.01 4.69
N VAL A 48 6.78 -0.40 5.74
CA VAL A 48 6.88 0.30 7.03
C VAL A 48 8.32 0.23 7.56
N PRO A 49 8.71 1.08 8.54
CA PRO A 49 9.96 0.92 9.27
C PRO A 49 10.09 -0.48 9.89
N ALA A 50 11.31 -1.00 10.01
CA ALA A 50 11.56 -2.36 10.49
C ALA A 50 11.01 -2.62 11.92
N ASP A 51 11.00 -1.60 12.78
CA ASP A 51 10.52 -1.67 14.15
C ASP A 51 9.03 -1.34 14.32
N ALA A 52 8.32 -1.07 13.21
CA ALA A 52 6.90 -0.75 13.17
C ALA A 52 6.02 -1.90 13.69
N THR A 53 4.91 -1.52 14.32
CA THR A 53 3.89 -2.43 14.88
C THR A 53 2.81 -2.76 13.85
N ALA A 54 1.92 -3.70 14.15
CA ALA A 54 0.77 -3.98 13.31
C ALA A 54 -0.21 -2.78 13.21
N ALA A 55 -0.28 -1.94 14.24
CA ALA A 55 -1.03 -0.69 14.19
C ALA A 55 -0.44 0.28 13.16
N ASP A 56 0.89 0.39 13.10
CA ASP A 56 1.59 1.22 12.11
C ASP A 56 1.36 0.69 10.69
N VAL A 57 1.32 -0.64 10.51
CA VAL A 57 0.97 -1.29 9.23
C VAL A 57 -0.45 -0.90 8.79
N LEU A 58 -1.44 -0.97 9.68
CA LEU A 58 -2.81 -0.55 9.36
C LEU A 58 -2.87 0.92 8.94
N VAL A 59 -2.19 1.82 9.65
CA VAL A 59 -2.15 3.25 9.31
C VAL A 59 -1.45 3.48 7.96
N ALA A 60 -0.31 2.83 7.73
CA ALA A 60 0.47 2.97 6.50
C ALA A 60 -0.22 2.30 5.27
N SER A 61 -1.19 1.40 5.50
CA SER A 61 -1.92 0.73 4.43
C SER A 61 -2.76 1.68 3.57
N GLY A 62 -3.05 2.89 4.07
CA GLY A 62 -3.94 3.85 3.42
C GLY A 62 -5.40 3.41 3.37
N LEU A 63 -5.80 2.45 4.20
CA LEU A 63 -7.20 2.17 4.50
C LEU A 63 -7.76 3.25 5.43
N ASP A 64 -9.07 3.47 5.37
CA ASP A 64 -9.77 4.25 6.40
C ASP A 64 -9.85 3.43 7.69
N VAL A 65 -8.98 3.73 8.66
CA VAL A 65 -8.87 2.97 9.90
C VAL A 65 -9.19 3.87 11.09
N GLY A 66 -10.20 3.46 11.86
CA GLY A 66 -10.52 4.02 13.16
C GLY A 66 -9.88 3.22 14.29
N MET A 67 -9.15 3.90 15.17
CA MET A 67 -8.55 3.31 16.37
C MET A 67 -8.75 4.22 17.57
N ALA A 68 -8.80 3.62 18.76
CA ALA A 68 -8.84 4.32 20.03
C ALA A 68 -7.79 3.76 20.99
N ASP A 69 -7.25 4.64 21.84
CA ASP A 69 -6.39 4.23 22.94
C ASP A 69 -7.23 3.60 24.06
N THR A 70 -6.76 2.46 24.56
CA THR A 70 -7.32 1.76 25.73
C THR A 70 -6.22 1.51 26.75
N ASP A 71 -6.58 1.08 27.95
CA ASP A 71 -5.60 0.75 29.01
C ASP A 71 -4.63 -0.39 28.62
N TRP A 72 -4.95 -1.16 27.58
CA TRP A 72 -4.17 -2.31 27.09
C TRP A 72 -3.62 -2.13 25.67
N GLY A 73 -3.66 -0.90 25.13
CA GLY A 73 -3.12 -0.55 23.81
C GLY A 73 -4.19 -0.01 22.86
N LYS A 74 -3.87 0.14 21.57
CA LYS A 74 -4.86 0.62 20.59
C LYS A 74 -5.83 -0.50 20.21
N ALA A 75 -7.12 -0.22 20.32
CA ALA A 75 -8.18 -1.05 19.76
C ALA A 75 -8.48 -0.61 18.33
N VAL A 76 -8.73 -1.57 17.43
CA VAL A 76 -9.23 -1.30 16.08
C VAL A 76 -10.75 -1.22 16.14
N CYS A 77 -11.29 -0.04 15.87
CA CYS A 77 -12.71 0.26 16.04
C CYS A 77 -13.43 0.09 14.70
N SER A 78 -12.80 0.58 13.62
CA SER A 78 -13.35 0.46 12.27
C SER A 78 -12.27 0.33 11.21
N ILE A 79 -12.60 -0.36 10.10
CA ILE A 79 -11.81 -0.40 8.87
C ILE A 79 -12.78 -0.24 7.69
N GLU A 80 -12.50 0.70 6.79
CA GLU A 80 -13.30 1.00 5.59
C GLU A 80 -14.78 1.24 5.91
N GLY A 81 -15.04 1.96 7.00
CA GLY A 81 -16.39 2.28 7.47
C GLY A 81 -17.16 1.12 8.13
N ILE A 82 -16.54 -0.06 8.27
CA ILE A 82 -17.12 -1.20 9.00
C ILE A 82 -16.56 -1.25 10.42
N GLY A 83 -17.46 -1.26 11.40
CA GLY A 83 -17.14 -1.41 12.81
C GLY A 83 -17.89 -0.39 13.68
N SER A 84 -17.29 -0.05 14.83
CA SER A 84 -17.86 0.86 15.81
C SER A 84 -17.22 2.27 15.73
N PRO A 85 -17.89 3.31 16.26
CA PRO A 85 -17.31 4.64 16.44
C PRO A 85 -16.01 4.63 17.26
N ASN A 86 -15.09 5.55 16.99
CA ASN A 86 -13.79 5.61 17.68
C ASN A 86 -13.88 6.04 19.15
N ASP A 87 -14.97 6.67 19.58
CA ASP A 87 -15.19 7.02 20.98
C ASP A 87 -15.82 5.88 21.79
N ASP A 88 -16.32 4.83 21.14
CA ASP A 88 -16.79 3.58 21.75
C ASP A 88 -16.59 2.39 20.80
N CYS A 89 -15.37 1.85 20.76
CA CYS A 89 -14.99 0.77 19.83
C CYS A 89 -15.74 -0.56 20.07
N PHE A 90 -16.39 -0.68 21.23
CA PHE A 90 -17.16 -1.86 21.65
C PHE A 90 -18.65 -1.51 21.86
N ALA A 91 -19.14 -0.55 21.07
CA ALA A 91 -20.55 -0.19 21.01
C ALA A 91 -21.40 -1.36 20.48
N ASP A 92 -20.90 -2.06 19.45
CA ASP A 92 -21.40 -3.39 19.07
C ASP A 92 -20.96 -4.41 20.13
N LYS A 93 -21.90 -5.16 20.68
CA LYS A 93 -21.65 -6.16 21.74
C LYS A 93 -21.38 -7.55 21.19
N ASP A 94 -21.77 -7.77 19.94
CA ASP A 94 -21.67 -9.08 19.31
C ASP A 94 -20.43 -9.16 18.42
N HIS A 95 -19.94 -8.02 17.91
CA HIS A 95 -18.82 -7.98 16.97
C HIS A 95 -17.66 -7.09 17.43
N ALA A 96 -16.46 -7.49 17.04
CA ALA A 96 -15.26 -6.66 17.07
C ALA A 96 -14.28 -7.05 15.94
N TRP A 97 -13.27 -6.21 15.72
CA TRP A 97 -12.17 -6.53 14.80
C TRP A 97 -11.24 -7.56 15.43
N ALA A 98 -11.29 -8.79 14.94
CA ALA A 98 -10.36 -9.86 15.28
C ALA A 98 -9.05 -9.69 14.49
N TYR A 99 -7.92 -9.90 15.17
CA TYR A 99 -6.58 -9.76 14.63
C TYR A 99 -5.87 -11.12 14.60
N PHE A 100 -5.18 -11.45 13.51
CA PHE A 100 -4.55 -12.75 13.27
C PHE A 100 -3.14 -12.61 12.69
N HIS A 101 -2.29 -13.58 13.02
CA HIS A 101 -1.00 -13.81 12.37
C HIS A 101 -1.12 -15.03 11.45
N LEU A 102 -0.58 -14.95 10.23
CA LEU A 102 -0.48 -16.12 9.37
C LEU A 102 0.79 -16.90 9.72
N GLU A 103 0.63 -18.08 10.30
CA GLU A 103 1.72 -18.95 10.71
C GLU A 103 1.60 -20.31 10.03
N ASN A 104 2.63 -20.72 9.29
CA ASN A 104 2.67 -22.02 8.60
C ASN A 104 1.44 -22.28 7.70
N GLY A 105 0.85 -21.24 7.13
CA GLY A 105 -0.34 -21.34 6.26
C GLY A 105 -1.67 -21.40 7.00
N GLU A 106 -1.68 -21.22 8.32
CA GLU A 106 -2.88 -21.16 9.15
C GLU A 106 -2.97 -19.83 9.90
N TRP A 107 -4.19 -19.33 10.08
CA TRP A 107 -4.42 -18.16 10.93
C TRP A 107 -4.36 -18.55 12.41
N LYS A 108 -3.59 -17.78 13.18
CA LYS A 108 -3.61 -17.80 14.64
C LYS A 108 -4.13 -16.46 15.12
N ALA A 109 -5.20 -16.46 15.92
CA ALA A 109 -5.70 -15.24 16.54
C ALA A 109 -4.62 -14.67 17.46
N SER A 110 -4.41 -13.36 17.38
CA SER A 110 -3.41 -12.69 18.20
C SER A 110 -3.89 -12.56 19.64
N GLU A 111 -3.03 -12.94 20.59
CA GLU A 111 -3.27 -12.73 22.02
C GLU A 111 -2.86 -11.33 22.49
N VAL A 112 -2.25 -10.53 21.61
CA VAL A 112 -1.81 -9.17 21.88
C VAL A 112 -2.45 -8.17 20.92
N GLY A 113 -2.70 -6.96 21.40
CA GLY A 113 -3.24 -5.90 20.55
C GLY A 113 -2.27 -5.47 19.45
N VAL A 114 -2.79 -4.80 18.42
CA VAL A 114 -2.03 -4.34 17.25
C VAL A 114 -0.84 -3.43 17.56
N SER A 115 -0.85 -2.75 18.72
CA SER A 115 0.27 -1.92 19.18
C SER A 115 1.40 -2.72 19.83
N GLY A 116 1.13 -3.95 20.26
CA GLY A 116 2.09 -4.80 20.98
C GLY A 116 2.89 -5.73 20.06
N PHE A 117 2.42 -5.96 18.84
CA PHE A 117 3.05 -6.90 17.90
C PHE A 117 3.83 -6.18 16.82
N LYS A 118 5.03 -6.70 16.50
CA LYS A 118 5.90 -6.23 15.43
C LYS A 118 6.04 -7.33 14.37
N PRO A 119 5.31 -7.24 13.26
CA PRO A 119 5.38 -8.25 12.20
C PRO A 119 6.79 -8.38 11.64
N GLU A 120 7.20 -9.58 11.25
CA GLU A 120 8.47 -9.81 10.55
C GLU A 120 8.38 -9.33 9.09
N ASP A 121 9.54 -9.13 8.44
CA ASP A 121 9.55 -8.84 7.01
C ASP A 121 8.89 -9.99 6.23
N LYS A 122 7.97 -9.64 5.34
CA LYS A 122 7.16 -10.54 4.51
C LYS A 122 6.22 -11.47 5.26
N SER A 123 5.97 -11.22 6.54
CA SER A 123 4.87 -11.83 7.28
C SER A 123 3.52 -11.34 6.74
N VAL A 124 2.44 -12.05 7.08
CA VAL A 124 1.08 -11.67 6.70
C VAL A 124 0.20 -11.55 7.93
N GLU A 125 -0.44 -10.40 8.06
CA GLU A 125 -1.33 -10.02 9.14
C GLU A 125 -2.78 -9.98 8.65
N GLY A 126 -3.70 -10.49 9.46
CA GLY A 126 -5.10 -10.69 9.11
C GLY A 126 -6.04 -9.93 10.03
N PHE A 127 -7.10 -9.33 9.48
CA PHE A 127 -8.17 -8.69 10.23
C PHE A 127 -9.52 -9.15 9.72
N ALA A 128 -10.47 -9.41 10.62
CA ALA A 128 -11.85 -9.72 10.26
C ALA A 128 -12.83 -9.06 11.24
N TRP A 129 -13.92 -8.50 10.71
CA TRP A 129 -15.06 -8.11 11.54
C TRP A 129 -15.82 -9.37 11.92
N SER A 130 -15.79 -9.73 13.20
CA SER A 130 -16.14 -11.08 13.66
C SER A 130 -17.01 -11.04 14.91
N GLU A 131 -17.93 -12.00 15.00
CA GLU A 131 -18.48 -12.43 16.29
C GLU A 131 -17.44 -13.28 17.04
N PHE A 132 -17.72 -13.55 18.31
CA PHE A 132 -16.88 -14.39 19.16
C PHE A 132 -17.72 -15.52 19.78
N ASP A 133 -17.21 -16.74 19.74
CA ASP A 133 -17.87 -17.89 20.33
C ASP A 133 -17.75 -17.93 21.87
N ASP A 134 -18.31 -18.96 22.51
CA ASP A 134 -18.28 -19.14 23.96
C ASP A 134 -16.86 -19.23 24.55
N ASN A 135 -15.84 -19.50 23.72
CA ASN A 135 -14.43 -19.54 24.12
C ASN A 135 -13.68 -18.25 23.75
N TYR A 136 -14.40 -17.20 23.36
CA TYR A 136 -13.84 -15.95 22.86
C TYR A 136 -13.01 -16.13 21.58
N ALA A 137 -13.26 -17.18 20.80
CA ALA A 137 -12.62 -17.36 19.51
C ALA A 137 -13.41 -16.63 18.41
N PRO A 138 -12.73 -15.87 17.52
CA PRO A 138 -13.40 -15.25 16.37
C PRO A 138 -14.07 -16.29 15.47
N THR A 139 -15.32 -16.05 15.08
CA THR A 139 -16.08 -16.91 14.16
C THR A 139 -15.77 -16.64 12.69
N VAL A 140 -15.28 -15.44 12.36
CA VAL A 140 -14.88 -15.04 10.99
C VAL A 140 -13.36 -15.06 10.89
N ILE A 141 -12.87 -15.90 9.98
CA ILE A 141 -11.45 -16.06 9.68
C ILE A 141 -11.16 -15.49 8.30
N PRO A 142 -10.13 -14.63 8.12
CA PRO A 142 -9.75 -14.15 6.80
C PRO A 142 -9.37 -15.30 5.86
N PRO A 143 -9.53 -15.16 4.54
CA PRO A 143 -8.99 -16.15 3.60
C PRO A 143 -7.47 -16.16 3.67
N VAL A 144 -6.88 -17.34 3.65
CA VAL A 144 -5.42 -17.49 3.62
C VAL A 144 -4.87 -16.93 2.31
N LYS A 145 -3.95 -15.97 2.43
CA LYS A 145 -3.16 -15.40 1.33
C LYS A 145 -1.72 -15.28 1.78
N THR A 146 -0.83 -15.94 1.08
CA THR A 146 0.61 -15.81 1.31
C THR A 146 1.11 -14.45 0.81
N PHE A 147 2.24 -13.98 1.34
CA PHE A 147 2.85 -12.72 0.93
C PHE A 147 3.06 -12.66 -0.60
N ASP A 148 3.61 -13.73 -1.18
CA ASP A 148 3.87 -13.83 -2.62
C ASP A 148 2.58 -13.75 -3.45
N GLU A 149 1.47 -14.33 -2.99
CA GLU A 149 0.17 -14.22 -3.66
C GLU A 149 -0.36 -12.78 -3.65
N ILE A 150 -0.24 -12.08 -2.52
CA ILE A 150 -0.67 -10.69 -2.39
C ILE A 150 0.21 -9.79 -3.28
N GLN A 151 1.52 -10.03 -3.29
CA GLN A 151 2.47 -9.29 -4.10
C GLN A 151 2.24 -9.51 -5.61
N ALA A 152 1.98 -10.76 -6.03
CA ALA A 152 1.66 -11.05 -7.42
C ALA A 152 0.35 -10.38 -7.88
N ALA A 153 -0.65 -10.31 -7.00
CA ALA A 153 -1.92 -9.65 -7.29
C ALA A 153 -1.74 -8.13 -7.48
N SER A 154 -0.93 -7.47 -6.66
CA SER A 154 -0.67 -6.02 -6.77
C SER A 154 0.05 -5.65 -8.09
N GLN A 155 1.03 -6.46 -8.49
CA GLN A 155 1.79 -6.26 -9.73
C GLN A 155 0.94 -6.49 -10.99
N THR A 156 0.02 -7.45 -10.93
CA THR A 156 -0.92 -7.73 -12.04
C THR A 156 -1.84 -6.53 -12.31
N GLY A 157 -2.29 -5.83 -11.26
CA GLY A 157 -3.08 -4.61 -11.38
C GLY A 157 -2.35 -3.52 -12.16
N LEU A 158 -1.08 -3.28 -11.84
CA LEU A 158 -0.22 -2.31 -12.54
C LEU A 158 0.01 -2.68 -14.00
N ALA A 159 0.34 -3.94 -14.29
CA ALA A 159 0.53 -4.40 -15.67
C ALA A 159 -0.74 -4.19 -16.53
N LYS A 160 -1.93 -4.40 -15.93
CA LYS A 160 -3.22 -4.19 -16.60
C LYS A 160 -3.46 -2.71 -16.94
N LEU A 161 -3.03 -1.77 -16.10
CA LEU A 161 -3.10 -0.33 -16.37
C LEU A 161 -2.26 0.07 -17.60
N PHE A 162 -1.03 -0.43 -17.69
CA PHE A 162 -0.13 -0.13 -18.83
C PHE A 162 -0.59 -0.76 -20.15
N SER A 163 -1.35 -1.86 -20.09
CA SER A 163 -1.89 -2.52 -21.27
C SER A 163 -3.19 -1.88 -21.79
N GLN A 164 -3.72 -0.83 -21.16
CA GLN A 164 -4.98 -0.23 -21.61
C GLN A 164 -4.80 0.63 -22.88
N PRO A 165 -5.71 0.55 -23.87
CA PRO A 165 -5.61 1.30 -25.13
C PRO A 165 -5.63 2.82 -24.89
N LEU A 166 -6.33 3.28 -23.84
CA LEU A 166 -6.35 4.68 -23.45
C LEU A 166 -4.97 5.18 -22.99
N PHE A 167 -4.21 4.34 -22.28
CA PHE A 167 -2.86 4.67 -21.84
C PHE A 167 -1.88 4.77 -23.02
N LEU A 168 -2.00 3.87 -24.01
CA LEU A 168 -1.25 3.93 -25.26
C LEU A 168 -1.61 5.15 -26.12
N LEU A 169 -2.89 5.53 -26.16
CA LEU A 169 -3.35 6.75 -26.85
C LEU A 169 -2.81 8.02 -26.18
N LEU A 170 -2.78 8.07 -24.85
CA LEU A 170 -2.16 9.16 -24.08
C LEU A 170 -0.67 9.27 -24.38
N LEU A 171 0.06 8.14 -24.39
CA LEU A 171 1.47 8.11 -24.77
C LEU A 171 1.71 8.61 -26.20
N LEU A 172 0.88 8.18 -27.16
CA LEU A 172 0.93 8.65 -28.56
C LEU A 172 0.67 10.16 -28.66
N LEU A 173 -0.32 10.67 -27.92
CA LEU A 173 -0.64 12.10 -27.91
C LEU A 173 0.54 12.94 -27.38
N VAL A 174 1.14 12.52 -26.26
CA VAL A 174 2.32 13.17 -25.68
C VAL A 174 3.49 13.16 -26.68
N LEU A 175 3.71 12.04 -27.38
CA LEU A 175 4.75 11.91 -28.40
C LEU A 175 4.51 12.87 -29.58
N VAL A 176 3.28 12.96 -30.08
CA VAL A 176 2.92 13.86 -31.19
C VAL A 176 3.10 15.32 -30.80
N LEU A 177 2.71 15.72 -29.58
CA LEU A 177 2.91 17.08 -29.08
C LEU A 177 4.39 17.41 -28.91
N ALA A 178 5.19 16.49 -28.36
CA ALA A 178 6.63 16.66 -28.23
C ALA A 178 7.32 16.82 -29.59
N LEU A 179 7.01 15.94 -30.55
CA LEU A 179 7.52 16.02 -31.92
C LEU A 179 7.05 17.30 -32.63
N GLY A 180 5.79 17.68 -32.47
CA GLY A 180 5.23 18.91 -33.03
C GLY A 180 5.92 20.17 -32.49
N GLY A 181 6.19 20.22 -31.18
CA GLY A 181 6.95 21.29 -30.55
C GLY A 181 8.39 21.37 -31.05
N ILE A 182 9.08 20.23 -31.18
CA ILE A 182 10.44 20.15 -31.72
C ILE A 182 10.48 20.66 -33.18
N ILE A 183 9.52 20.26 -34.01
CA ILE A 183 9.43 20.68 -35.41
C ILE A 183 9.19 22.20 -35.50
N ALA A 184 8.27 22.74 -34.71
CA ALA A 184 7.95 24.17 -34.69
C ALA A 184 9.17 25.03 -34.27
N MET A 185 9.91 24.61 -33.25
CA MET A 185 11.14 25.26 -32.81
C MET A 185 12.24 25.21 -33.88
N SER A 186 12.35 24.11 -34.63
CA SER A 186 13.34 23.99 -35.71
C SER A 186 13.05 24.95 -36.88
N ARG A 187 11.77 25.18 -37.20
CA ARG A 187 11.34 26.10 -38.26
C ARG A 187 11.57 27.56 -37.90
N LYS A 188 11.34 27.93 -36.63
CA LYS A 188 11.58 29.30 -36.14
C LYS A 188 13.06 29.68 -36.24
N ASN A 189 13.97 28.73 -35.99
CA ASN A 189 15.42 28.94 -36.14
C ASN A 189 15.92 29.07 -37.58
N LYS A 190 15.21 28.51 -38.57
CA LYS A 190 15.58 28.64 -39.99
C LYS A 190 15.15 29.97 -40.61
N LYS A 191 14.21 30.69 -40.00
CA LYS A 191 13.71 31.99 -40.50
C LYS A 191 14.51 33.20 -39.97
N GLN A 192 15.52 32.98 -39.13
CA GLN A 192 16.37 34.02 -38.52
C GLN A 192 17.85 33.93 -38.95
N ALA A 193 18.13 33.15 -40.00
CA ALA A 193 19.42 33.06 -40.69
C ALA A 193 19.19 33.40 -42.16
#